data_AF-A0A388Q528-F1
#
_entry.id   AF-A0A388Q528-F1
#
_cell.length_a   1.000
_cell.length_b   1.000
_cell.length_c   1.000
_cell.angle_alpha   90.00
_cell.angle_beta   90.00
_cell.angle_gamma   90.00
#
_symmetry.space_group_name_H-M   'P 1'
#
loop_
_entity.id
_entity.type
_entity.pdbx_description
1 polymer ?
#
loop_
_entity_poly.entity_id
_entity_poly.type
_entity_poly.pdbx_seq_one_letter_code
_entity_poly.pdbx_strand_id
1 'polypeptide(L)'
;MIQSKVKDLLEALHDQGPLQPVRLASHDQVIKDMSTNNTKVEVYTDKGKTHTFYVSKVTAPNNLTYMLTEGAQRPYIVKLPLQNIFLGLRYSTDMKDWRSKKIMRAKADEIEMIDVAYKDSSQYSFHLVHEKGKTPLVTGNLPSIKPLNVKRVYSYLRLWDSIYCLGYEARNRIKDTILTNGKEVATVRMKKQNKPVQTLTIFFKPVSKGTKGVLKVGNTDYDFDVFIGYLNKTDMVVITRNFAQIMLRSYPEFFEAEAPVSPVKP
;
A
#
# COMPACT_ATOMS: atom_id res chain seq x y z
N MET A 1 7.08 -5.47 -7.21
CA MET A 1 5.83 -4.78 -6.80
C MET A 1 5.45 -3.58 -7.67
N ILE A 2 6.38 -2.88 -8.32
CA ILE A 2 6.13 -2.34 -9.68
C ILE A 2 5.54 -3.47 -10.56
N GLN A 3 6.05 -4.68 -10.37
CA GLN A 3 5.54 -5.92 -10.98
C GLN A 3 4.02 -6.15 -10.92
N SER A 4 3.24 -5.73 -9.92
CA SER A 4 1.79 -6.00 -9.95
C SER A 4 1.06 -5.07 -10.92
N LYS A 5 1.35 -3.77 -10.86
CA LYS A 5 0.78 -2.78 -11.81
C LYS A 5 1.29 -2.98 -13.23
N VAL A 6 2.58 -3.31 -13.37
CA VAL A 6 3.14 -3.69 -14.67
C VAL A 6 2.48 -4.97 -15.18
N LYS A 7 2.23 -5.97 -14.33
CA LYS A 7 1.47 -7.16 -14.73
C LYS A 7 0.05 -6.80 -15.17
N ASP A 8 -0.67 -5.96 -14.44
CA ASP A 8 -2.03 -5.53 -14.82
C ASP A 8 -2.05 -4.84 -16.19
N LEU A 9 -1.05 -3.97 -16.46
CA LEU A 9 -0.88 -3.32 -17.76
C LEU A 9 -0.56 -4.32 -18.86
N LEU A 10 0.37 -5.26 -18.63
CA LEU A 10 0.75 -6.27 -19.61
C LEU A 10 -0.42 -7.24 -19.90
N GLU A 11 -1.18 -7.63 -18.88
CA GLU A 11 -2.40 -8.41 -19.02
C GLU A 11 -3.44 -7.65 -19.85
N ALA A 12 -3.64 -6.35 -19.60
CA ALA A 12 -4.52 -5.54 -20.43
C ALA A 12 -4.05 -5.47 -21.88
N LEU A 13 -2.76 -5.25 -22.12
CA LEU A 13 -2.19 -5.22 -23.47
C LEU A 13 -2.35 -6.55 -24.21
N HIS A 14 -2.24 -7.67 -23.51
CA HIS A 14 -2.32 -9.01 -24.09
C HIS A 14 -3.78 -9.46 -24.33
N ASP A 15 -4.66 -9.26 -23.35
CA ASP A 15 -5.98 -9.89 -23.32
C ASP A 15 -7.12 -8.98 -23.81
N GLN A 16 -6.93 -7.66 -23.85
CA GLN A 16 -8.02 -6.75 -24.23
C GLN A 16 -8.51 -7.04 -25.66
N GLY A 17 -9.83 -6.95 -25.86
CA GLY A 17 -10.45 -7.19 -27.15
C GLY A 17 -11.61 -6.26 -27.44
N PRO A 18 -11.86 -5.93 -28.73
CA PRO A 18 -13.03 -5.16 -29.12
C PRO A 18 -14.31 -5.97 -28.86
N LEU A 19 -15.29 -5.33 -28.23
CA LEU A 19 -16.64 -5.87 -28.07
C LEU A 19 -17.55 -5.43 -29.23
N GLN A 20 -17.61 -4.12 -29.47
CA GLN A 20 -18.43 -3.54 -30.54
C GLN A 20 -17.97 -2.10 -30.85
N PRO A 21 -18.20 -1.61 -32.08
CA PRO A 21 -17.97 -0.20 -32.40
C PRO A 21 -18.96 0.70 -31.65
N VAL A 22 -18.52 1.91 -31.26
CA VAL A 22 -19.37 2.91 -30.60
C VAL A 22 -20.51 3.32 -31.52
N ARG A 23 -21.77 3.25 -31.08
CA ARG A 23 -22.96 3.59 -31.90
C ARG A 23 -22.83 4.95 -32.60
N LEU A 24 -23.34 5.06 -33.83
CA LEU A 24 -23.23 6.28 -34.64
C LEU A 24 -23.79 7.51 -33.92
N ALA A 25 -24.94 7.36 -33.26
CA ALA A 25 -25.57 8.43 -32.48
C ALA A 25 -24.70 8.96 -31.31
N SER A 26 -23.71 8.19 -30.84
CA SER A 26 -22.81 8.57 -29.75
C SER A 26 -21.39 8.85 -30.23
N HIS A 27 -21.14 8.77 -31.54
CA HIS A 27 -19.81 8.87 -32.13
C HIS A 27 -19.12 10.17 -31.77
N ASP A 28 -19.74 11.30 -32.13
CA ASP A 28 -19.12 12.63 -32.01
C ASP A 28 -18.87 13.00 -30.55
N GLN A 29 -19.79 12.62 -29.67
CA GLN A 29 -19.63 12.82 -28.22
C GLN A 29 -18.44 12.03 -27.69
N VAL A 30 -18.31 10.75 -28.04
CA VAL A 30 -17.19 9.92 -27.59
C VAL A 30 -15.85 10.43 -28.16
N ILE A 31 -15.82 10.84 -29.43
CA ILE A 31 -14.61 11.43 -30.03
C ILE A 31 -14.20 12.71 -29.30
N LYS A 32 -15.16 13.61 -29.03
CA LYS A 32 -14.90 14.86 -28.29
C LYS A 32 -14.40 14.60 -26.87
N ASP A 33 -14.96 13.60 -26.19
CA ASP A 33 -14.50 13.23 -24.85
C ASP A 33 -13.09 12.65 -24.90
N MET A 34 -12.83 11.74 -25.85
CA MET A 34 -11.52 11.13 -26.03
C MET A 34 -10.45 12.11 -26.51
N SER A 35 -10.78 13.16 -27.28
CA SER A 35 -9.79 14.17 -27.69
C SER A 35 -9.20 14.93 -26.51
N THR A 36 -9.96 15.03 -25.41
CA THR A 36 -9.57 15.76 -24.20
C THR A 36 -9.08 14.81 -23.10
N ASN A 37 -9.74 13.65 -22.95
CA ASN A 37 -9.57 12.74 -21.82
C ASN A 37 -9.11 11.35 -22.28
N ASN A 38 -7.88 11.26 -22.78
CA ASN A 38 -7.28 9.98 -23.14
C ASN A 38 -5.89 9.77 -22.54
N THR A 39 -5.43 8.53 -22.64
CA THR A 39 -4.03 8.15 -22.61
C THR A 39 -3.64 7.62 -23.99
N LYS A 40 -2.63 8.22 -24.63
CA LYS A 40 -2.00 7.67 -25.83
C LYS A 40 -1.05 6.53 -25.43
N VAL A 41 -1.17 5.39 -26.11
CA VAL A 41 -0.33 4.21 -25.90
C VAL A 41 0.39 3.91 -27.21
N GLU A 42 1.71 3.76 -27.12
CA GLU A 42 2.59 3.38 -28.22
C GLU A 42 3.35 2.12 -27.82
N VAL A 43 3.29 1.07 -28.65
CA VAL A 43 3.94 -0.22 -28.39
C VAL A 43 5.13 -0.38 -29.33
N TYR A 44 6.31 -0.60 -28.76
CA TYR A 44 7.56 -0.74 -29.48
C TYR A 44 8.10 -2.17 -29.37
N THR A 45 8.68 -2.65 -30.47
CA THR A 45 9.43 -3.91 -30.56
C THR A 45 10.84 -3.63 -31.07
N ASP A 46 11.67 -4.66 -31.18
CA ASP A 46 12.97 -4.61 -31.87
C ASP A 46 12.88 -4.06 -33.30
N LYS A 47 11.76 -4.30 -33.98
CA LYS A 47 11.47 -3.80 -35.34
C LYS A 47 10.88 -2.39 -35.38
N GLY A 48 10.73 -1.73 -34.23
CA GLY A 48 10.14 -0.38 -34.11
C GLY A 48 8.70 -0.37 -33.59
N LYS A 49 7.99 0.74 -33.81
CA LYS A 49 6.62 0.96 -33.33
C LYS A 49 5.63 0.05 -34.07
N THR A 50 4.87 -0.74 -33.33
CA THR A 50 3.91 -1.71 -33.89
C THR A 50 2.46 -1.27 -33.76
N HIS A 51 2.11 -0.60 -32.65
CA HIS A 51 0.75 -0.16 -32.39
C HIS A 51 0.74 1.25 -31.79
N THR A 52 -0.23 2.04 -32.21
CA THR A 52 -0.63 3.26 -31.51
C THR A 52 -2.14 3.23 -31.29
N PHE A 53 -2.58 3.46 -30.06
CA PHE A 53 -4.00 3.60 -29.75
C PHE A 53 -4.23 4.53 -28.57
N TYR A 54 -5.47 5.00 -28.43
CA TYR A 54 -5.92 5.93 -27.42
C TYR A 54 -6.90 5.22 -26.50
N VAL A 55 -6.67 5.31 -25.19
CA VAL A 55 -7.53 4.75 -24.15
C VAL A 55 -8.27 5.88 -23.46
N SER A 56 -9.61 5.81 -23.45
CA SER A 56 -10.43 6.81 -22.74
C SER A 56 -10.17 6.78 -21.24
N LYS A 57 -10.07 7.96 -20.63
CA LYS A 57 -10.06 8.15 -19.17
C LYS A 57 -11.47 8.17 -18.56
N VAL A 58 -12.50 8.16 -19.41
CA VAL A 58 -13.92 8.07 -19.03
C VAL A 58 -14.46 6.68 -19.35
N THR A 59 -15.27 6.15 -18.44
CA THR A 59 -15.90 4.83 -18.57
C THR A 59 -16.96 4.81 -19.67
N ALA A 60 -16.98 3.75 -20.47
CA ALA A 60 -18.11 3.40 -21.31
C ALA A 60 -19.22 2.72 -20.48
N PRO A 61 -20.44 2.56 -21.02
CA PRO A 61 -21.50 1.80 -20.36
C PRO A 61 -21.04 0.42 -19.88
N ASN A 62 -21.64 -0.07 -18.79
CA ASN A 62 -21.31 -1.35 -18.16
C ASN A 62 -19.87 -1.44 -17.65
N ASN A 63 -19.28 -0.31 -17.24
CA ASN A 63 -17.90 -0.25 -16.73
C ASN A 63 -16.88 -0.78 -17.75
N LEU A 64 -17.08 -0.47 -19.04
CA LEU A 64 -16.19 -0.83 -20.13
C LEU A 64 -15.34 0.38 -20.56
N THR A 65 -14.53 0.22 -21.60
CA THR A 65 -13.57 1.25 -22.02
C THR A 65 -13.73 1.62 -23.47
N TYR A 66 -13.77 2.91 -23.80
CA TYR A 66 -13.61 3.34 -25.18
C TYR A 66 -12.13 3.35 -25.57
N MET A 67 -11.81 2.75 -26.71
CA MET A 67 -10.47 2.83 -27.30
C MET A 67 -10.55 3.15 -28.78
N LEU A 68 -9.52 3.82 -29.30
CA LEU A 68 -9.41 4.23 -30.69
C LEU A 68 -8.00 3.91 -31.19
N THR A 69 -7.87 3.10 -32.23
CA THR A 69 -6.59 2.90 -32.91
C THR A 69 -6.24 4.13 -33.74
N GLU A 70 -4.96 4.51 -33.79
CA GLU A 70 -4.50 5.62 -34.62
C GLU A 70 -4.88 5.39 -36.09
N GLY A 71 -5.51 6.39 -36.72
CA GLY A 71 -6.03 6.30 -38.10
C GLY A 71 -7.38 5.60 -38.26
N ALA A 72 -7.96 5.01 -37.21
CA ALA A 72 -9.30 4.42 -37.30
C ALA A 72 -10.38 5.50 -37.30
N GLN A 73 -11.45 5.26 -38.08
CA GLN A 73 -12.57 6.21 -38.22
C GLN A 73 -13.56 6.18 -37.05
N ARG A 74 -13.52 5.13 -36.22
CA ARG A 74 -14.54 4.89 -35.19
C ARG A 74 -13.94 4.23 -33.95
N PRO A 75 -14.24 4.74 -32.74
CA PRO A 75 -13.82 4.10 -31.50
C PRO A 75 -14.61 2.82 -31.26
N TYR A 76 -14.02 1.93 -30.47
CA TYR A 76 -14.61 0.67 -30.03
C TYR A 76 -14.80 0.65 -28.52
N ILE A 77 -15.83 -0.05 -28.08
CA ILE A 77 -15.95 -0.49 -26.69
C ILE A 77 -15.06 -1.73 -26.55
N VAL A 78 -14.10 -1.67 -25.63
CA VAL A 78 -13.10 -2.70 -25.36
C VAL A 78 -13.28 -3.24 -23.95
N LYS A 79 -13.04 -4.54 -23.80
CA LYS A 79 -13.11 -5.26 -22.51
C LYS A 79 -12.02 -6.32 -22.41
N LEU A 80 -11.80 -6.78 -21.18
CA LEU A 80 -11.08 -8.03 -20.94
C LEU A 80 -12.02 -9.24 -21.14
N PRO A 81 -11.48 -10.42 -21.46
CA PRO A 81 -12.24 -11.65 -21.49
C PRO A 81 -12.89 -11.89 -20.13
N LEU A 82 -14.16 -12.31 -20.12
CA LEU A 82 -14.91 -12.71 -18.92
C LEU A 82 -15.12 -11.62 -17.85
N GLN A 83 -14.67 -10.38 -18.06
CA GLN A 83 -14.74 -9.31 -17.06
C GLN A 83 -15.26 -8.00 -17.66
N ASN A 84 -16.11 -7.29 -16.90
CA ASN A 84 -16.56 -5.95 -17.23
C ASN A 84 -15.88 -4.93 -16.30
N ILE A 85 -14.65 -4.59 -16.65
CA ILE A 85 -13.79 -3.70 -15.89
C ILE A 85 -13.29 -2.57 -16.79
N PHE A 86 -13.30 -1.36 -16.25
CA PHE A 86 -12.73 -0.20 -16.89
C PHE A 86 -11.20 -0.28 -16.92
N LEU A 87 -10.64 -0.30 -18.11
CA LEU A 87 -9.21 -0.51 -18.37
C LEU A 87 -8.40 0.77 -18.25
N GLY A 88 -9.02 1.97 -18.28
CA GLY A 88 -8.29 3.24 -18.21
C GLY A 88 -7.39 3.37 -16.99
N LEU A 89 -7.75 2.75 -15.86
CA LEU A 89 -6.90 2.72 -14.65
C LEU A 89 -5.61 1.90 -14.82
N ARG A 90 -5.59 0.92 -15.73
CA ARG A 90 -4.38 0.13 -16.06
C ARG A 90 -3.42 0.92 -16.94
N TYR A 91 -3.92 1.94 -17.64
CA TYR A 91 -3.16 2.87 -18.49
C TYR A 91 -2.96 4.25 -17.84
N SER A 92 -2.96 4.33 -16.50
CA SER A 92 -2.71 5.59 -15.81
C SER A 92 -1.27 6.07 -16.05
N THR A 93 -1.11 7.37 -16.32
CA THR A 93 0.20 8.02 -16.42
C THR A 93 0.59 8.73 -15.11
N ASP A 94 -0.26 8.72 -14.08
CA ASP A 94 0.07 9.31 -12.79
C ASP A 94 1.04 8.40 -12.03
N MET A 95 2.26 8.88 -11.78
CA MET A 95 3.30 8.16 -11.04
C MET A 95 2.82 7.64 -9.67
N LYS A 96 1.86 8.29 -9.03
CA LYS A 96 1.31 7.87 -7.74
C LYS A 96 0.60 6.52 -7.83
N ASP A 97 0.00 6.20 -8.98
CA ASP A 97 -0.71 4.94 -9.20
C ASP A 97 0.23 3.75 -9.39
N TRP A 98 1.49 4.02 -9.77
CA TRP A 98 2.56 3.03 -9.97
C TRP A 98 3.37 2.75 -8.71
N ARG A 99 3.24 3.60 -7.69
CA ARG A 99 4.01 3.50 -6.46
C ARG A 99 3.59 2.26 -5.65
N SER A 100 4.57 1.47 -5.23
CA SER A 100 4.34 0.33 -4.34
C SER A 100 3.69 0.78 -3.04
N LYS A 101 2.61 0.09 -2.65
CA LYS A 101 1.97 0.25 -1.34
C LYS A 101 2.67 -0.53 -0.23
N LYS A 102 3.60 -1.45 -0.55
CA LYS A 102 4.47 -2.04 0.47
C LYS A 102 5.42 -0.98 1.03
N ILE A 103 5.38 -0.79 2.33
CA ILE A 103 6.25 0.15 3.06
C ILE A 103 7.22 -0.64 3.93
N MET A 104 8.44 -0.11 4.12
CA MET A 104 9.48 -0.72 4.97
C MET A 104 9.70 -2.22 4.70
N ARG A 105 9.55 -2.66 3.44
CA ARG A 105 9.65 -4.07 3.08
C ARG A 105 11.04 -4.62 3.39
N ALA A 106 11.08 -5.76 4.07
CA ALA A 106 12.27 -6.56 4.32
C ALA A 106 11.91 -8.03 4.45
N LYS A 107 12.73 -8.94 3.88
CA LYS A 107 12.68 -10.35 4.27
C LYS A 107 13.31 -10.54 5.65
N ALA A 108 12.91 -11.59 6.36
CA ALA A 108 13.39 -11.85 7.72
C ALA A 108 14.93 -11.95 7.85
N ASP A 109 15.59 -12.48 6.83
CA ASP A 109 17.06 -12.64 6.73
C ASP A 109 17.79 -11.36 6.27
N GLU A 110 17.06 -10.36 5.76
CA GLU A 110 17.59 -9.04 5.38
C GLU A 110 17.58 -8.05 6.56
N ILE A 111 16.76 -8.31 7.59
CA ILE A 111 16.58 -7.44 8.75
C ILE A 111 17.75 -7.62 9.71
N GLU A 112 18.45 -6.53 9.96
CA GLU A 112 19.54 -6.45 10.95
C GLU A 112 18.98 -5.96 12.29
N MET A 113 18.10 -4.96 12.26
CA MET A 113 17.51 -4.37 13.45
C MET A 113 16.11 -3.82 13.20
N ILE A 114 15.25 -3.98 14.21
CA ILE A 114 13.99 -3.26 14.35
C ILE A 114 13.93 -2.65 15.74
N ASP A 115 13.61 -1.37 15.80
CA ASP A 115 13.36 -0.63 17.03
C ASP A 115 11.95 -0.05 16.98
N VAL A 116 11.15 -0.35 18.00
CA VAL A 116 9.80 0.19 18.17
C VAL A 116 9.77 0.96 19.47
N ALA A 117 9.61 2.27 19.35
CA ALA A 117 9.55 3.21 20.47
C ALA A 117 8.13 3.78 20.60
N TYR A 118 7.35 3.27 21.54
CA TYR A 118 6.05 3.85 21.91
C TYR A 118 6.25 5.18 22.63
N LYS A 119 5.49 6.20 22.23
CA LYS A 119 5.66 7.57 22.74
C LYS A 119 5.26 7.70 24.21
N ASP A 120 4.09 7.17 24.56
CA ASP A 120 3.49 7.33 25.89
C ASP A 120 3.49 6.03 26.70
N SER A 121 4.09 4.94 26.18
CA SER A 121 4.09 3.63 26.85
C SER A 121 5.41 2.91 26.64
N SER A 122 6.49 3.56 27.09
CA SER A 122 7.86 3.13 26.86
C SER A 122 8.17 1.72 27.42
N GLN A 123 7.39 1.21 28.38
CA GLN A 123 7.51 -0.16 28.87
C GLN A 123 7.20 -1.24 27.83
N TYR A 124 6.47 -0.88 26.75
CA TYR A 124 6.18 -1.79 25.64
C TYR A 124 7.16 -1.64 24.48
N SER A 125 8.04 -0.65 24.52
CA SER A 125 9.07 -0.43 23.50
C SER A 125 10.11 -1.54 23.53
N PHE A 126 10.66 -1.87 22.36
CA PHE A 126 11.69 -2.88 22.24
C PHE A 126 12.70 -2.57 21.14
N HIS A 127 13.86 -3.21 21.27
CA HIS A 127 14.94 -3.24 20.31
C HIS A 127 15.23 -4.70 19.97
N LEU A 128 15.10 -5.04 18.69
CA LEU A 128 15.34 -6.37 18.14
C LEU A 128 16.58 -6.30 17.25
N VAL A 129 17.58 -7.14 17.53
CA VAL A 129 18.76 -7.35 16.69
C VAL A 129 18.76 -8.78 16.15
N HIS A 130 19.01 -8.92 14.86
CA HIS A 130 19.09 -10.21 14.19
C HIS A 130 20.39 -10.30 13.39
N GLU A 131 21.40 -10.88 14.03
CA GLU A 131 22.67 -11.21 13.37
C GLU A 131 22.59 -12.57 12.69
N LYS A 132 23.10 -12.66 11.46
CA LYS A 132 23.08 -13.90 10.68
C LYS A 132 23.82 -15.02 11.44
N GLY A 133 23.15 -16.15 11.61
CA GLY A 133 23.71 -17.33 12.30
C GLY A 133 23.65 -17.27 13.82
N LYS A 134 23.08 -16.21 14.41
CA LYS A 134 22.83 -16.11 15.85
C LYS A 134 21.33 -16.09 16.14
N THR A 135 20.97 -16.53 17.35
CA THR A 135 19.61 -16.36 17.85
C THR A 135 19.32 -14.85 17.98
N PRO A 136 18.16 -14.37 17.50
CA PRO A 136 17.78 -12.97 17.65
C PRO A 136 17.77 -12.54 19.11
N LEU A 137 18.18 -11.30 19.35
CA LEU A 137 18.10 -10.65 20.66
C LEU A 137 16.93 -9.65 20.65
N VAL A 138 16.10 -9.68 21.69
CA VAL A 138 15.07 -8.66 21.92
C VAL A 138 15.29 -8.08 23.31
N THR A 139 15.52 -6.77 23.38
CA THR A 139 15.64 -6.01 24.62
C THR A 139 14.54 -4.97 24.72
N GLY A 140 14.22 -4.56 25.94
CA GLY A 140 13.23 -3.54 26.24
C GLY A 140 13.68 -2.73 27.45
N ASN A 141 12.91 -1.71 27.81
CA ASN A 141 13.25 -0.86 28.96
C ASN A 141 13.15 -1.58 30.30
N LEU A 142 12.28 -2.59 30.39
CA LEU A 142 12.16 -3.47 31.54
C LEU A 142 12.59 -4.89 31.12
N PRO A 143 13.61 -5.49 31.75
CA PRO A 143 14.02 -6.85 31.43
C PRO A 143 12.89 -7.86 31.64
N SER A 144 12.82 -8.88 30.79
CA SER A 144 11.91 -10.01 30.99
C SER A 144 12.65 -11.13 31.71
N ILE A 145 12.02 -11.74 32.72
CA ILE A 145 12.52 -12.95 33.41
C ILE A 145 12.16 -14.24 32.66
N LYS A 146 11.23 -14.18 31.71
CA LYS A 146 10.81 -15.33 30.91
C LYS A 146 11.80 -15.55 29.77
N PRO A 147 12.02 -16.81 29.32
CA PRO A 147 12.87 -17.07 28.17
C PRO A 147 12.25 -16.48 26.88
N LEU A 148 13.13 -16.07 25.95
CA LEU A 148 12.70 -15.53 24.67
C LEU A 148 11.96 -16.60 23.84
N ASN A 149 10.78 -16.26 23.35
CA ASN A 149 10.06 -17.08 22.38
C ASN A 149 10.57 -16.79 20.96
N VAL A 150 11.64 -17.49 20.57
CA VAL A 150 12.32 -17.32 19.28
C VAL A 150 11.37 -17.51 18.09
N LYS A 151 10.38 -18.41 18.19
CA LYS A 151 9.38 -18.59 17.13
C LYS A 151 8.53 -17.35 16.91
N ARG A 152 8.09 -16.67 17.98
CA ARG A 152 7.33 -15.41 17.87
C ARG A 152 8.18 -14.30 17.24
N VAL A 153 9.47 -14.26 17.56
CA VAL A 153 10.42 -13.32 16.92
C VAL A 153 10.50 -13.56 15.41
N TYR A 154 10.73 -14.81 14.97
CA TYR A 154 10.78 -15.11 13.53
C TYR A 154 9.45 -14.89 12.82
N SER A 155 8.32 -15.20 13.46
CA SER A 155 6.98 -14.89 12.93
C SER A 155 6.83 -13.38 12.73
N TYR A 156 7.24 -12.56 13.70
CA TYR A 156 7.23 -11.10 13.56
C TYR A 156 8.12 -10.62 12.41
N LEU A 157 9.37 -11.11 12.31
CA LEU A 157 10.28 -10.76 11.23
C LEU A 157 9.73 -11.08 9.83
N ARG A 158 9.01 -12.19 9.67
CA ARG A 158 8.41 -12.58 8.39
C ARG A 158 7.28 -11.66 7.94
N LEU A 159 6.55 -11.03 8.87
CA LEU A 159 5.43 -10.14 8.54
C LEU A 159 5.89 -8.86 7.82
N TRP A 160 7.15 -8.45 8.02
CA TRP A 160 7.74 -7.26 7.40
C TRP A 160 7.90 -7.35 5.87
N ASP A 161 7.84 -8.54 5.26
CA ASP A 161 7.81 -8.63 3.80
C ASP A 161 6.46 -8.19 3.22
N SER A 162 5.41 -8.10 4.04
CA SER A 162 4.03 -7.87 3.60
C SER A 162 3.29 -6.79 4.42
N ILE A 163 3.97 -5.72 4.81
CA ILE A 163 3.33 -4.52 5.37
C ILE A 163 2.91 -3.58 4.23
N TYR A 164 1.62 -3.25 4.16
CA TYR A 164 1.07 -2.36 3.14
C TYR A 164 0.44 -1.11 3.77
N CYS A 165 0.58 0.04 3.11
CA CYS A 165 -0.27 1.19 3.35
C CYS A 165 -1.54 1.13 2.47
N LEU A 166 -2.61 1.81 2.88
CA LEU A 166 -3.79 2.01 2.04
C LEU A 166 -3.47 2.91 0.84
N GLY A 167 -2.63 3.92 1.06
CA GLY A 167 -2.19 4.87 0.06
C GLY A 167 -1.25 5.91 0.64
N TYR A 168 -0.75 6.76 -0.24
CA TYR A 168 0.06 7.93 0.11
C TYR A 168 -0.85 9.15 0.15
N GLU A 169 -0.80 9.90 1.25
CA GLU A 169 -1.54 11.15 1.38
C GLU A 169 -0.73 12.25 0.69
N ALA A 170 -1.15 12.60 -0.53
CA ALA A 170 -0.49 13.61 -1.34
C ALA A 170 -0.99 15.04 -1.03
N ARG A 171 -2.10 15.20 -0.29
CA ARG A 171 -2.66 16.51 0.02
C ARG A 171 -2.01 17.04 1.30
N ASN A 172 -1.27 18.12 1.17
CA ASN A 172 -0.53 18.76 2.27
C ASN A 172 -1.43 19.32 3.40
N ARG A 173 -2.76 19.29 3.27
CA ARG A 173 -3.72 20.01 4.15
C ARG A 173 -3.65 19.62 5.62
N ILE A 174 -3.29 18.38 5.96
CA ILE A 174 -3.19 17.93 7.36
C ILE A 174 -1.75 17.64 7.78
N LYS A 175 -0.77 17.75 6.87
CA LYS A 175 0.60 17.35 7.14
C LYS A 175 1.18 18.15 8.30
N ASP A 176 1.15 19.47 8.20
CA ASP A 176 1.73 20.36 9.21
C ASP A 176 1.02 20.22 10.56
N THR A 177 -0.32 20.05 10.54
CA THR A 177 -1.11 19.82 11.75
C THR A 177 -0.72 18.51 12.43
N ILE A 178 -0.60 17.40 11.69
CA ILE A 178 -0.21 16.10 12.26
C ILE A 178 1.24 16.14 12.77
N LEU A 179 2.16 16.78 12.04
CA LEU A 179 3.56 16.83 12.45
C LEU A 179 3.80 17.75 13.66
N THR A 180 3.02 18.81 13.83
CA THR A 180 3.17 19.76 14.93
C THR A 180 2.35 19.36 16.16
N ASN A 181 1.10 18.94 15.95
CA ASN A 181 0.10 18.76 17.01
C ASN A 181 -0.49 17.34 17.05
N GLY A 182 -0.04 16.42 16.19
CA GLY A 182 -0.56 15.07 16.14
C GLY A 182 -0.18 14.26 17.37
N LYS A 183 -1.08 13.38 17.81
CA LYS A 183 -0.81 12.42 18.88
C LYS A 183 -0.01 11.25 18.32
N GLU A 184 1.30 11.27 18.55
CA GLU A 184 2.20 10.16 18.17
C GLU A 184 1.86 8.91 18.99
N VAL A 185 1.77 7.78 18.29
CA VAL A 185 1.61 6.45 18.88
C VAL A 185 2.98 5.88 19.20
N ALA A 186 3.81 5.76 18.16
CA ALA A 186 5.12 5.15 18.22
C ALA A 186 5.95 5.53 17.00
N THR A 187 7.27 5.40 17.13
CA THR A 187 8.21 5.44 16.02
C THR A 187 8.83 4.07 15.81
N VAL A 188 8.79 3.57 14.57
CA VAL A 188 9.47 2.35 14.15
C VAL A 188 10.70 2.70 13.32
N ARG A 189 11.84 2.11 13.66
CA ARG A 189 13.09 2.21 12.89
C ARG A 189 13.50 0.82 12.46
N MET A 190 13.84 0.65 11.19
CA MET A 190 14.29 -0.63 10.65
C MET A 190 15.59 -0.45 9.89
N LYS A 191 16.59 -1.26 10.23
CA LYS A 191 17.84 -1.38 9.48
C LYS A 191 17.86 -2.71 8.75
N LYS A 192 18.09 -2.64 7.44
CA LYS A 192 18.46 -3.78 6.62
C LYS A 192 19.97 -3.78 6.37
N GLN A 193 20.50 -4.97 6.13
CA GLN A 193 21.89 -5.15 5.70
C GLN A 193 22.21 -4.21 4.52
N ASN A 194 23.29 -3.44 4.63
CA ASN A 194 23.80 -2.55 3.59
C ASN A 194 22.80 -1.51 3.04
N LYS A 195 21.74 -1.16 3.80
CA LYS A 195 20.78 -0.11 3.44
C LYS A 195 20.69 0.94 4.53
N PRO A 196 20.30 2.19 4.22
CA PRO A 196 20.04 3.20 5.25
C PRO A 196 18.88 2.75 6.16
N VAL A 197 18.86 3.27 7.38
CA VAL A 197 17.75 3.05 8.32
C VAL A 197 16.49 3.69 7.73
N GLN A 198 15.40 2.95 7.73
CA GLN A 198 14.07 3.46 7.43
C GLN A 198 13.35 3.80 8.72
N THR A 199 12.61 4.91 8.74
CA THR A 199 11.89 5.38 9.92
C THR A 199 10.43 5.61 9.57
N LEU A 200 9.51 5.17 10.43
CA LEU A 200 8.09 5.41 10.31
C LEU A 200 7.56 5.89 11.66
N THR A 201 7.19 7.16 11.74
CA THR A 201 6.48 7.71 12.90
C THR A 201 4.99 7.58 12.68
N ILE A 202 4.29 6.91 13.58
CA ILE A 202 2.86 6.60 13.47
C ILE A 202 2.09 7.52 14.43
N PHE A 203 1.03 8.15 13.92
CA PHE A 203 0.13 9.03 14.65
C PHE A 203 -1.29 8.48 14.61
N PHE A 204 -2.06 8.76 15.66
CA PHE A 204 -3.50 8.58 15.59
C PHE A 204 -4.09 9.50 14.51
N LYS A 205 -5.00 8.97 13.70
CA LYS A 205 -5.70 9.78 12.71
C LYS A 205 -6.90 10.48 13.39
N PRO A 206 -7.06 11.80 13.25
CA PRO A 206 -8.25 12.49 13.74
C PRO A 206 -9.55 11.97 13.08
N VAL A 207 -10.65 12.04 13.82
CA VAL A 207 -11.99 11.74 13.29
C VAL A 207 -12.35 12.68 12.15
N SER A 208 -13.10 12.18 11.19
CA SER A 208 -13.53 12.90 9.98
C SER A 208 -14.89 12.40 9.53
N LYS A 209 -15.54 13.07 8.57
CA LYS A 209 -16.86 12.67 8.04
C LYS A 209 -16.91 11.21 7.55
N GLY A 210 -15.77 10.63 7.14
CA GLY A 210 -15.67 9.24 6.68
C GLY A 210 -15.28 8.22 7.74
N THR A 211 -15.10 8.63 9.00
CA THR A 211 -14.71 7.74 10.09
C THR A 211 -15.87 6.82 10.47
N LYS A 212 -15.62 5.49 10.47
CA LYS A 212 -16.64 4.47 10.73
C LYS A 212 -16.66 3.98 12.17
N GLY A 213 -15.52 4.02 12.84
CA GLY A 213 -15.35 3.66 14.24
C GLY A 213 -14.49 4.69 14.95
N VAL A 214 -14.79 4.93 16.22
CA VAL A 214 -14.07 5.90 17.05
C VAL A 214 -13.29 5.17 18.14
N LEU A 215 -12.02 5.51 18.27
CA LEU A 215 -11.16 5.13 19.39
C LEU A 215 -11.00 6.33 20.31
N LYS A 216 -11.37 6.19 21.58
CA LYS A 216 -11.08 7.22 22.59
C LYS A 216 -9.71 6.99 23.20
N VAL A 217 -8.86 8.02 23.20
CA VAL A 217 -7.56 8.04 23.88
C VAL A 217 -7.54 9.25 24.81
N GLY A 218 -7.66 8.99 26.12
CA GLY A 218 -7.96 10.05 27.08
C GLY A 218 -9.31 10.70 26.75
N ASN A 219 -9.30 12.03 26.63
CA ASN A 219 -10.50 12.82 26.31
C ASN A 219 -10.62 13.16 24.82
N THR A 220 -9.82 12.54 23.94
CA THR A 220 -9.82 12.83 22.50
C THR A 220 -10.22 11.62 21.69
N ASP A 221 -11.05 11.86 20.69
CA ASP A 221 -11.59 10.86 19.77
C ASP A 221 -10.72 10.79 18.50
N TYR A 222 -10.36 9.58 18.12
CA TYR A 222 -9.57 9.27 16.93
C TYR A 222 -10.27 8.23 16.05
N ASP A 223 -9.83 8.12 14.81
CA ASP A 223 -10.24 7.05 13.91
C ASP A 223 -9.77 5.69 14.47
N PHE A 224 -10.69 4.75 14.59
CA PHE A 224 -10.38 3.42 15.13
C PHE A 224 -9.63 2.54 14.11
N ASP A 225 -9.96 2.66 12.83
CA ASP A 225 -9.52 1.72 11.79
C ASP A 225 -8.23 2.14 11.12
N VAL A 226 -7.84 3.41 11.23
CA VAL A 226 -6.81 4.02 10.40
C VAL A 226 -5.88 4.92 11.20
N PHE A 227 -4.60 4.85 10.86
CA PHE A 227 -3.51 5.66 11.40
C PHE A 227 -2.83 6.45 10.27
N ILE A 228 -2.13 7.52 10.63
CA ILE A 228 -1.26 8.27 9.72
C ILE A 228 0.19 7.93 10.04
N GLY A 229 1.00 7.62 9.03
CA GLY A 229 2.42 7.36 9.17
C GLY A 229 3.25 8.40 8.43
N TYR A 230 4.33 8.89 9.03
CA TYR A 230 5.34 9.72 8.39
C TYR A 230 6.58 8.89 8.09
N LEU A 231 6.70 8.43 6.85
CA LEU A 231 7.73 7.53 6.38
C LEU A 231 8.95 8.31 5.90
N ASN A 232 10.12 7.97 6.44
CA ASN A 232 11.44 8.52 6.13
C ASN A 232 11.52 10.04 6.16
N LYS A 233 10.63 10.68 6.93
CA LYS A 233 10.47 12.14 6.96
C LYS A 233 10.17 12.78 5.59
N THR A 234 9.58 12.02 4.67
CA THR A 234 9.22 12.49 3.32
C THR A 234 7.74 12.31 3.06
N ASP A 235 7.24 11.09 3.27
CA ASP A 235 5.93 10.67 2.79
C ASP A 235 4.94 10.49 3.91
N MET A 236 3.74 11.03 3.74
CA MET A 236 2.60 10.68 4.57
C MET A 236 1.90 9.46 3.97
N VAL A 237 1.69 8.43 4.80
CA VAL A 237 1.02 7.18 4.42
C VAL A 237 -0.17 6.93 5.33
N VAL A 238 -1.20 6.30 4.77
CA VAL A 238 -2.37 5.88 5.53
C VAL A 238 -2.22 4.39 5.86
N ILE A 239 -2.29 4.03 7.14
CA ILE A 239 -2.01 2.67 7.63
C ILE A 239 -3.29 2.13 8.28
N THR A 240 -3.67 0.89 7.96
CA THR A 240 -4.80 0.24 8.64
C THR A 240 -4.41 -0.20 10.03
N ARG A 241 -5.39 -0.30 10.92
CA ARG A 241 -5.22 -0.84 12.27
C ARG A 241 -4.55 -2.21 12.28
N ASN A 242 -4.92 -3.09 11.37
CA ASN A 242 -4.32 -4.42 11.27
C ASN A 242 -2.79 -4.33 11.02
N PHE A 243 -2.35 -3.52 10.05
CA PHE A 243 -0.90 -3.37 9.81
C PHE A 243 -0.21 -2.60 10.92
N ALA A 244 -0.88 -1.62 11.54
CA ALA A 244 -0.35 -0.93 12.71
C ALA A 244 -0.12 -1.93 13.87
N GLN A 245 -1.07 -2.79 14.19
CA GLN A 245 -0.94 -3.82 15.23
C GLN A 245 0.14 -4.86 14.92
N ILE A 246 0.32 -5.21 13.64
CA ILE A 246 1.43 -6.08 13.23
C ILE A 246 2.77 -5.42 13.52
N MET A 247 2.95 -4.15 13.16
CA MET A 247 4.22 -3.43 13.36
C MET A 247 4.49 -3.13 14.84
N LEU A 248 3.44 -2.69 15.54
CA LEU A 248 3.44 -2.25 16.93
C LEU A 248 3.07 -3.41 17.86
N ARG A 249 3.90 -4.45 17.84
CA ARG A 249 3.93 -5.47 18.89
C ARG A 249 4.54 -4.88 20.16
N SER A 250 4.14 -5.37 21.31
CA SER A 250 4.73 -4.98 22.59
C SER A 250 5.90 -5.89 22.96
N TYR A 251 6.88 -5.35 23.68
CA TYR A 251 8.03 -6.10 24.20
C TYR A 251 7.64 -7.42 24.92
N PRO A 252 6.65 -7.46 25.83
CA PRO A 252 6.31 -8.69 26.56
C PRO A 252 5.81 -9.83 25.66
N GLU A 253 5.20 -9.53 24.51
CA GLU A 253 4.66 -10.55 23.60
C GLU A 253 5.74 -11.50 23.06
N PHE A 254 7.02 -11.08 23.04
CA PHE A 254 8.13 -11.94 22.61
C PHE A 254 8.55 -12.98 23.66
N PHE A 255 8.00 -12.93 24.86
CA PHE A 255 8.34 -13.83 25.97
C PHE A 255 7.13 -14.63 26.49
N GLU A 256 5.99 -14.49 25.84
CA GLU A 256 4.79 -15.26 26.15
C GLU A 256 4.85 -16.66 25.53
N ALA A 257 4.22 -17.62 26.21
CA ALA A 257 3.94 -18.93 25.65
C ALA A 257 3.06 -18.80 24.39
N GLU A 258 3.07 -19.84 23.54
CA GLU A 258 2.10 -19.92 22.45
C GLU A 258 0.68 -19.94 23.05
N ALA A 259 -0.23 -19.13 22.49
CA ALA A 259 -1.64 -19.30 22.83
C ALA A 259 -2.06 -20.71 22.38
N PRO A 260 -2.83 -21.46 23.19
CA PRO A 260 -3.37 -22.73 22.74
C PRO A 260 -4.12 -22.50 21.43
N VAL A 261 -3.83 -23.32 20.43
CA VAL A 261 -4.53 -23.27 19.14
C VAL A 261 -5.99 -23.52 19.44
N SER A 262 -6.83 -22.49 19.36
CA SER A 262 -8.28 -22.67 19.43
C SER A 262 -8.66 -23.69 18.35
N PRO A 263 -9.36 -24.78 18.68
CA PRO A 263 -9.82 -25.71 17.66
C PRO A 263 -10.65 -24.90 16.65
N VAL A 264 -10.29 -25.05 15.38
CA VAL A 264 -11.09 -24.51 14.27
C VAL A 264 -12.50 -25.05 14.48
N LYS A 265 -13.43 -24.15 14.81
CA LYS A 265 -14.84 -24.52 14.89
C LYS A 265 -15.23 -25.02 13.49
N PRO A 266 -15.78 -26.24 13.36
CA PRO A 266 -16.12 -26.83 12.07
C PRO A 266 -17.09 -25.96 11.28
#